data_AF-A0A346PMN7-F1
#
_entry.id   AF-A0A346PMN7-F1
#
_cell.length_a   1.000
_cell.length_b   1.000
_cell.length_c   1.000
_cell.angle_alpha   90.00
_cell.angle_beta   90.00
_cell.angle_gamma   90.00
#
_symmetry.space_group_name_H-M   'P 1'
#
loop_
_entity.id
_entity.type
_entity.pdbx_description
1 polymer ?
#
loop_
_entity_poly.entity_id
_entity_poly.type
_entity_poly.pdbx_seq_one_letter_code
_entity_poly.pdbx_strand_id
1 'polypeptide(L)'
;MAEKTPYDRYEVPADDESKDDWPSILLQLWEQQEIEITGEVDSIGDLPDPDPDAETALGQRRLYLVSDNHGEPVFAYDDGDEWVIVGGEGVVKDHERDADAHHDKDHASRHEQGGADEIAEASLTRQKPTNHSSRHERGGADEIRVTDLSGSAGSDGNFLTTDGSSPEWTTPPGGIDMQYDEYTSSGTKTFYSDPLFVIVDIIGAGGGGGTDYAGGGGGGARITVTIPGEELSTDESITVGAGGEGAEDGSNDSGGDGGYSAFGDIVAPGGKGGGDGFGGDGGRFIETGGFGEGGTSNSRNGNDGFWSGGGGGSATDSNNDGGVPGDSMFAAGGGGSTGDTVESGGEGNVANLPYGDAGDGGRGGYLGGDDGKFPGGGGGGSTDDGGDGADGVVRVWTFITS
;
A
#
# COMPACT_ATOMS: atom_id res chain seq x y z
N MET A 1 42.71 -14.54 19.24
CA MET A 1 41.61 -13.99 18.42
C MET A 1 40.88 -13.04 19.34
N ALA A 2 41.02 -11.74 19.11
CA ALA A 2 40.45 -10.70 19.96
C ALA A 2 39.01 -10.42 19.51
N GLU A 3 38.06 -10.44 20.45
CA GLU A 3 36.71 -9.94 20.25
C GLU A 3 36.79 -8.44 19.93
N LYS A 4 36.21 -8.03 18.80
CA LYS A 4 35.87 -6.63 18.53
C LYS A 4 34.53 -6.35 19.22
N THR A 5 34.53 -5.52 20.25
CA THR A 5 33.32 -4.84 20.73
C THR A 5 33.08 -3.62 19.82
N PRO A 6 31.89 -3.44 19.21
CA PRO A 6 31.69 -2.39 18.23
C PRO A 6 31.08 -1.13 18.88
N TYR A 7 31.77 -0.46 19.79
CA TYR A 7 31.36 0.88 20.24
C TYR A 7 32.59 1.64 20.76
N ASP A 8 33.23 2.45 19.91
CA ASP A 8 34.13 3.49 20.38
C ASP A 8 33.29 4.72 20.74
N ARG A 9 33.30 5.07 22.04
CA ARG A 9 32.61 6.22 22.60
C ARG A 9 33.45 7.47 22.32
N TYR A 10 32.98 8.37 21.47
CA TYR A 10 33.59 9.69 21.30
C TYR A 10 33.02 10.67 22.32
N GLU A 11 33.80 10.98 23.36
CA GLU A 11 33.53 12.11 24.26
C GLU A 11 34.15 13.36 23.62
N VAL A 12 33.31 14.26 23.10
CA VAL A 12 33.76 15.55 22.55
C VAL A 12 33.87 16.57 23.69
N PRO A 13 35.01 17.25 23.88
CA PRO A 13 35.15 18.26 24.92
C PRO A 13 34.26 19.47 24.61
N ALA A 14 33.56 19.96 25.64
CA ALA A 14 32.62 21.08 25.57
C ALA A 14 33.31 22.46 25.63
N ASP A 15 34.46 22.65 24.98
CA ASP A 15 35.11 23.95 24.88
C ASP A 15 34.58 24.76 23.67
N ASP A 16 34.08 25.95 23.99
CA ASP A 16 33.07 26.77 23.29
C ASP A 16 33.53 27.44 21.96
N GLU A 17 34.68 27.04 21.39
CA GLU A 17 35.27 27.72 20.22
C GLU A 17 35.20 26.96 18.89
N SER A 18 34.65 25.73 18.84
CA SER A 18 34.58 24.94 17.59
C SER A 18 33.19 24.90 16.92
N LYS A 19 32.22 25.69 17.38
CA LYS A 19 30.82 25.67 16.90
C LYS A 19 30.66 25.86 15.39
N ASP A 20 31.61 26.52 14.73
CA ASP A 20 31.56 26.80 13.28
C ASP A 20 31.88 25.58 12.39
N ASP A 21 32.50 24.51 12.91
CA ASP A 21 32.91 23.32 12.10
C ASP A 21 31.98 22.10 12.25
N TRP A 22 30.95 22.18 13.11
CA TRP A 22 30.04 21.06 13.40
C TRP A 22 29.31 20.49 12.18
N PRO A 23 28.82 21.31 11.22
CA PRO A 23 28.17 20.79 10.02
C PRO A 23 29.05 19.81 9.23
N SER A 24 30.35 20.12 9.11
CA SER A 24 31.29 19.29 8.36
C SER A 24 31.65 18.00 9.11
N ILE A 25 31.71 18.07 10.44
CA ILE A 25 32.01 16.91 11.29
C ILE A 25 30.83 15.92 11.30
N LEU A 26 29.59 16.41 11.43
CA LEU A 26 28.40 15.56 11.41
C LEU A 26 28.21 14.86 10.06
N LEU A 27 28.45 15.58 8.96
CA LEU A 27 28.40 14.99 7.61
C LEU A 27 29.47 13.89 7.44
N GLN A 28 30.69 14.14 7.92
CA GLN A 28 31.78 13.17 7.85
C GLN A 28 31.52 11.92 8.69
N LEU A 29 30.92 12.07 9.88
CA LEU A 29 30.56 10.95 10.76
C LEU A 29 29.38 10.13 10.21
N TRP A 30 28.41 10.78 9.55
CA TRP A 30 27.32 10.09 8.86
C TRP A 30 27.82 9.29 7.65
N GLU A 31 28.69 9.88 6.81
CA GLU A 31 29.34 9.16 5.70
C GLU A 31 30.14 7.94 6.16
N GLN A 32 30.65 7.97 7.40
CA GLN A 32 31.37 6.87 8.04
C GLN A 32 30.48 5.87 8.78
N GLN A 33 29.15 6.07 8.79
CA GLN A 33 28.16 5.26 9.52
C GLN A 33 28.38 5.23 11.05
N GLU A 34 28.97 6.29 11.62
CA GLU A 34 29.26 6.37 13.06
C GLU A 34 28.12 7.05 13.87
N ILE A 35 27.05 7.50 13.21
CA ILE A 35 25.85 8.10 13.83
C ILE A 35 24.59 7.40 13.30
N GLU A 36 23.65 7.10 14.21
CA GLU A 36 22.34 6.51 13.90
C GLU A 36 21.28 7.62 13.80
N ILE A 37 20.50 7.63 12.70
CA ILE A 37 19.36 8.55 12.51
C ILE A 37 18.23 8.07 13.41
N THR A 38 17.79 8.91 14.34
CA THR A 38 16.78 8.52 15.34
C THR A 38 15.33 8.66 14.85
N GLY A 39 15.12 9.22 13.64
CA GLY A 39 13.82 9.29 12.97
C GLY A 39 13.86 10.10 11.68
N GLU A 40 12.91 9.81 10.79
CA GLU A 40 12.59 10.61 9.59
C GLU A 40 11.25 11.33 9.83
N VAL A 41 11.17 12.59 9.41
CA VAL A 41 9.92 13.38 9.45
C VAL A 41 9.73 14.06 8.10
N ASP A 42 8.49 14.03 7.60
CA ASP A 42 8.13 14.46 6.25
C ASP A 42 8.32 15.98 6.04
N SER A 43 8.23 16.78 7.11
CA SER A 43 8.43 18.22 7.05
C SER A 43 9.01 18.80 8.35
N ILE A 44 9.65 19.97 8.25
CA ILE A 44 10.16 20.73 9.41
C ILE A 44 9.05 21.04 10.42
N GLY A 45 7.80 21.19 9.96
CA GLY A 45 6.64 21.44 10.82
C GLY A 45 6.21 20.26 11.68
N ASP A 46 6.69 19.05 11.36
CA ASP A 46 6.36 17.81 12.07
C ASP A 46 7.45 17.40 13.08
N LEU A 47 8.50 18.21 13.24
CA LEU A 47 9.50 18.00 14.29
C LEU A 47 8.82 18.10 15.67
N PRO A 48 9.09 17.17 16.60
CA PRO A 48 8.55 17.27 17.95
C PRO A 48 9.00 18.58 18.60
N ASP A 49 8.19 19.13 19.51
CA ASP A 49 8.58 20.32 20.26
C ASP A 49 9.94 20.06 20.95
N PRO A 50 10.92 20.98 20.84
CA PRO A 50 12.20 20.83 21.51
C PRO A 50 11.93 20.74 23.02
N ASP A 51 12.48 19.71 23.65
CA ASP A 51 12.27 19.45 25.08
C ASP A 51 13.48 20.04 25.82
N PRO A 52 13.34 21.22 26.46
CA PRO A 52 14.47 21.88 27.13
C PRO A 52 15.00 21.07 28.33
N ASP A 53 14.24 20.08 28.80
CA ASP A 53 14.65 19.16 29.86
C ASP A 53 15.16 17.82 29.30
N ALA A 54 15.17 17.62 27.98
CA ALA A 54 15.76 16.46 27.30
C ALA A 54 17.29 16.56 27.21
N GLU A 55 17.95 16.94 28.31
CA GLU A 55 19.24 16.32 28.58
C GLU A 55 18.96 14.84 28.84
N THR A 56 19.02 14.03 27.78
CA THR A 56 19.19 12.59 27.95
C THR A 56 20.33 12.39 28.95
N ALA A 57 20.21 11.45 29.88
CA ALA A 57 21.18 11.21 30.96
C ALA A 57 22.62 10.86 30.48
N LEU A 58 22.90 10.98 29.18
CA LEU A 58 24.12 10.68 28.46
C LEU A 58 24.61 11.83 27.56
N GLY A 59 23.98 13.00 27.54
CA GLY A 59 24.42 14.15 26.72
C GLY A 59 24.24 13.94 25.20
N GLN A 60 23.32 13.06 24.79
CA GLN A 60 23.06 12.78 23.38
C GLN A 60 22.06 13.80 22.82
N ARG A 61 22.48 14.53 21.78
CA ARG A 61 21.59 15.35 20.93
C ARG A 61 20.95 14.44 19.87
N ARG A 62 19.65 14.60 19.63
CA ARG A 62 18.94 13.84 18.60
C ARG A 62 19.17 14.49 17.23
N LEU A 63 19.45 13.67 16.22
CA LEU A 63 19.63 14.10 14.83
C LEU A 63 18.48 13.51 14.00
N TYR A 64 17.80 14.38 13.26
CA TYR A 64 16.69 14.03 12.37
C TYR A 64 17.07 14.35 10.93
N LEU A 65 16.61 13.51 10.01
CA LEU A 65 16.61 13.82 8.59
C LEU A 65 15.21 14.33 8.22
N VAL A 66 15.15 15.50 7.60
CA VAL A 66 13.90 16.21 7.29
C VAL A 66 13.93 16.65 5.84
N SER A 67 12.80 16.65 5.14
CA SER A 67 12.71 17.30 3.83
C SER A 67 12.49 18.81 3.99
N ASP A 68 13.24 19.63 3.25
CA ASP A 68 12.96 21.06 3.16
C ASP A 68 11.72 21.34 2.28
N ASN A 69 11.33 22.61 2.16
CA ASN A 69 10.20 23.06 1.34
C ASN A 69 10.38 22.82 -0.17
N HIS A 70 11.53 22.30 -0.60
CA HIS A 70 11.86 21.98 -1.98
C HIS A 70 12.02 20.48 -2.22
N GLY A 71 11.85 19.64 -1.19
CA GLY A 71 11.99 18.19 -1.31
C GLY A 71 13.42 17.69 -1.11
N GLU A 72 14.36 18.56 -0.71
CA GLU A 72 15.76 18.20 -0.51
C GLU A 72 15.99 17.79 0.96
N PRO A 73 16.76 16.71 1.21
CA PRO A 73 17.02 16.25 2.58
C PRO A 73 17.97 17.21 3.30
N VAL A 74 17.58 17.64 4.51
CA VAL A 74 18.37 18.45 5.43
C VAL A 74 18.44 17.77 6.80
N PHE A 75 19.52 18.01 7.53
CA PHE A 75 19.65 17.52 8.91
C PHE A 75 19.10 18.55 9.88
N ALA A 76 18.34 18.13 10.89
CA ALA A 76 17.92 18.98 12.00
C ALA A 76 18.38 18.37 13.33
N TYR A 77 18.94 19.18 14.22
CA TYR A 77 19.24 18.75 15.59
C TYR A 77 18.67 19.73 16.62
N ASP A 78 18.25 19.20 17.77
CA ASP A 78 17.77 19.99 18.91
C ASP A 78 18.98 20.48 19.72
N ASP A 79 19.11 21.79 19.88
CA ASP A 79 20.19 22.38 20.67
C ASP A 79 19.82 22.66 22.14
N GLY A 80 18.55 22.41 22.50
CA GLY A 80 17.96 22.61 23.83
C GLY A 80 16.97 23.79 23.88
N ASP A 81 17.09 24.76 22.98
CA ASP A 81 16.19 25.92 22.91
C ASP A 81 15.47 26.00 21.55
N GLU A 82 16.12 25.56 20.47
CA GLU A 82 15.58 25.57 19.11
C GLU A 82 16.09 24.41 18.24
N TRP A 83 15.37 24.14 17.15
CA TRP A 83 15.84 23.24 16.10
C TRP A 83 16.86 23.96 15.21
N VAL A 84 18.06 23.39 15.10
CA VAL A 84 19.11 23.88 14.19
C VAL A 84 19.11 23.01 12.93
N ILE A 85 18.84 23.64 11.78
CA ILE A 85 18.83 22.98 10.47
C ILE A 85 20.20 23.16 9.79
N VAL A 86 20.78 22.05 9.33
CA VAL A 86 22.09 21.95 8.69
C VAL A 86 21.90 21.28 7.33
N GLY A 87 21.75 22.10 6.29
CA GLY A 87 21.62 21.66 4.90
C GLY A 87 21.24 22.82 3.98
N GLY A 88 21.80 22.86 2.77
CA GLY A 88 21.70 23.99 1.85
C GLY A 88 22.76 25.07 2.10
N GLU A 89 23.14 25.84 1.08
CA GLU A 89 24.19 26.87 1.15
C GLU A 89 23.84 27.99 2.16
N GLY A 90 24.10 27.75 3.45
CA GLY A 90 23.99 28.74 4.52
C GLY A 90 23.17 28.25 5.72
N VAL A 91 23.69 28.47 6.93
CA VAL A 91 22.95 28.31 8.18
C VAL A 91 21.81 29.32 8.19
N VAL A 92 20.59 28.86 7.92
CA VAL A 92 19.38 29.68 8.08
C VAL A 92 19.05 29.72 9.57
N LYS A 93 19.53 30.75 10.27
CA LYS A 93 18.96 31.10 11.58
C LYS A 93 17.60 31.71 11.28
N ASP A 94 16.56 30.90 11.43
CA ASP A 94 15.23 31.37 11.09
C ASP A 94 14.84 32.52 12.01
N HIS A 95 14.37 33.56 11.33
CA HIS A 95 13.97 34.84 11.86
C HIS A 95 12.90 34.66 12.94
N GLU A 96 13.05 35.45 13.99
CA GLU A 96 12.12 35.72 15.08
C GLU A 96 10.65 35.40 14.73
N ARG A 97 10.02 34.57 15.58
CA ARG A 97 8.57 34.44 15.72
C ARG A 97 7.94 35.82 15.95
N ASP A 98 7.58 36.49 14.86
CA ASP A 98 6.73 37.69 14.83
C ASP A 98 5.39 37.38 14.12
N ALA A 99 4.95 36.13 14.20
CA ALA A 99 3.72 35.64 13.60
C ALA A 99 2.53 35.67 14.57
N ASP A 100 2.22 36.82 15.18
CA ASP A 100 0.88 37.00 15.80
C ASP A 100 0.35 38.45 15.90
N ALA A 101 0.77 39.36 15.00
CA ALA A 101 0.27 40.75 15.06
C ALA A 101 -0.02 41.43 13.72
N HIS A 102 -0.05 40.71 12.60
CA HIS A 102 -0.37 41.32 11.31
C HIS A 102 -1.55 40.65 10.59
N HIS A 103 -2.71 41.24 10.89
CA HIS A 103 -3.49 41.94 9.87
C HIS A 103 -4.64 41.21 9.16
N ASP A 104 -5.43 40.43 9.91
CA ASP A 104 -6.83 40.13 9.52
C ASP A 104 -7.82 41.28 9.81
N LYS A 105 -7.31 42.48 10.07
CA LYS A 105 -8.12 43.70 10.03
C LYS A 105 -8.19 44.22 8.60
N ASP A 106 -9.35 43.98 8.01
CA ASP A 106 -9.88 44.64 6.83
C ASP A 106 -9.02 44.56 5.56
N HIS A 107 -9.09 43.43 4.86
CA HIS A 107 -8.89 43.44 3.41
C HIS A 107 -10.05 44.13 2.68
N ALA A 108 -11.27 44.11 3.26
CA ALA A 108 -12.46 44.70 2.67
C ALA A 108 -12.48 46.24 2.71
N SER A 109 -11.86 46.89 3.70
CA SER A 109 -11.90 48.36 3.82
C SER A 109 -10.85 49.08 2.97
N ARG A 110 -9.95 48.35 2.31
CA ARG A 110 -8.90 48.96 1.46
C ARG A 110 -9.31 49.11 -0.01
N HIS A 111 -10.42 48.50 -0.42
CA HIS A 111 -11.02 48.77 -1.72
C HIS A 111 -12.01 49.92 -1.58
N GLU A 112 -11.53 51.15 -1.76
CA GLU A 112 -12.42 52.29 -2.00
C GLU A 112 -13.13 52.03 -3.33
N GLN A 113 -14.47 51.90 -3.32
CA GLN A 113 -15.24 51.82 -4.56
C GLN A 113 -14.92 53.07 -5.41
N GLY A 114 -14.25 52.89 -6.55
CA GLY A 114 -13.78 53.95 -7.44
C GLY A 114 -12.28 54.33 -7.34
N GLY A 115 -11.45 53.55 -6.64
CA GLY A 115 -9.99 53.70 -6.61
C GLY A 115 -9.31 53.43 -7.96
N ALA A 116 -8.12 53.99 -8.18
CA ALA A 116 -7.37 53.83 -9.44
C ALA A 116 -6.83 52.40 -9.68
N ASP A 117 -6.87 51.56 -8.65
CA ASP A 117 -6.54 50.13 -8.65
C ASP A 117 -7.72 49.24 -9.09
N GLU A 118 -8.93 49.79 -9.20
CA GLU A 118 -10.05 49.08 -9.81
C GLU A 118 -9.84 49.02 -11.34
N ILE A 119 -9.72 47.80 -11.86
CA ILE A 119 -9.71 47.56 -13.31
C ILE A 119 -11.07 48.04 -13.85
N ALA A 120 -11.08 49.22 -14.48
CA ALA A 120 -12.28 49.76 -15.09
C ALA A 120 -12.90 48.69 -15.99
N GLU A 121 -14.18 48.35 -15.78
CA GLU A 121 -14.87 47.28 -16.52
C GLU A 121 -14.80 47.49 -18.04
N ALA A 122 -14.60 48.73 -18.50
CA ALA A 122 -14.37 49.11 -19.89
C ALA A 122 -12.99 48.69 -20.45
N SER A 123 -11.97 48.48 -19.61
CA SER A 123 -10.63 48.01 -19.99
C SER A 123 -10.54 46.48 -20.05
N LEU A 124 -11.47 45.78 -19.39
CA LEU A 124 -11.86 44.41 -19.71
C LEU A 124 -12.76 44.40 -20.95
N THR A 125 -12.28 44.98 -22.06
CA THR A 125 -12.76 44.54 -23.35
C THR A 125 -12.47 43.05 -23.39
N ARG A 126 -13.51 42.23 -23.17
CA ARG A 126 -13.44 40.77 -23.29
C ARG A 126 -12.60 40.51 -24.52
N GLN A 127 -11.41 39.92 -24.35
CA GLN A 127 -10.84 39.15 -25.43
C GLN A 127 -11.85 38.04 -25.65
N LYS A 128 -12.90 38.35 -26.41
CA LYS A 128 -13.90 37.41 -26.86
C LYS A 128 -13.03 36.36 -27.53
N PRO A 129 -12.90 35.15 -26.97
CA PRO A 129 -12.03 34.15 -27.54
C PRO A 129 -12.43 34.09 -29.00
N THR A 130 -11.54 34.55 -29.88
CA THR A 130 -11.83 34.55 -31.31
C THR A 130 -12.08 33.09 -31.61
N ASN A 131 -13.32 32.79 -31.96
CA ASN A 131 -13.86 31.45 -31.99
C ASN A 131 -12.83 30.53 -32.62
N HIS A 132 -12.25 29.61 -31.85
CA HIS A 132 -11.15 28.77 -32.34
C HIS A 132 -11.59 27.99 -33.60
N SER A 133 -12.89 27.75 -33.73
CA SER A 133 -13.51 27.14 -34.90
C SER A 133 -13.34 27.92 -36.21
N SER A 134 -12.99 29.21 -36.20
CA SER A 134 -12.78 29.98 -37.44
C SER A 134 -11.36 29.85 -37.99
N ARG A 135 -10.44 29.23 -37.24
CA ARG A 135 -9.09 28.87 -37.74
C ARG A 135 -9.08 27.49 -38.39
N HIS A 136 -10.00 26.62 -38.00
CA HIS A 136 -10.29 25.37 -38.70
C HIS A 136 -11.28 25.70 -39.83
N GLU A 137 -10.76 26.06 -41.00
CA GLU A 137 -11.61 26.15 -42.19
C GLU A 137 -12.09 24.73 -42.50
N ARG A 138 -13.41 24.52 -42.69
CA ARG A 138 -13.91 23.24 -43.21
C ARG A 138 -13.23 22.96 -44.56
N GLY A 139 -12.33 22.00 -44.57
CA GLY A 139 -11.47 21.64 -45.70
C GLY A 139 -10.11 22.33 -45.77
N GLY A 140 -9.67 23.02 -44.71
CA GLY A 140 -8.31 23.52 -44.53
C GLY A 140 -7.28 22.38 -44.43
N ALA A 141 -6.00 22.72 -44.61
CA ALA A 141 -4.90 21.74 -44.57
C ALA A 141 -4.70 21.10 -43.19
N ASP A 142 -5.32 21.66 -42.15
CA ASP A 142 -5.32 21.21 -40.77
C ASP A 142 -6.45 20.23 -40.43
N GLU A 143 -7.42 20.03 -41.33
CA GLU A 143 -8.47 19.01 -41.16
C GLU A 143 -8.06 17.66 -41.78
N ILE A 144 -7.94 16.63 -40.94
CA ILE A 144 -7.78 15.24 -41.40
C ILE A 144 -9.13 14.76 -41.94
N ARG A 145 -9.26 14.64 -43.27
CA ARG A 145 -10.49 14.09 -43.87
C ARG A 145 -10.47 12.57 -43.79
N VAL A 146 -11.59 11.97 -43.39
CA VAL A 146 -11.79 10.50 -43.43
C VAL A 146 -11.64 9.93 -44.85
N THR A 147 -11.91 10.74 -45.88
CA THR A 147 -11.64 10.35 -47.28
C THR A 147 -10.15 10.31 -47.61
N ASP A 148 -9.31 11.05 -46.92
CA ASP A 148 -7.85 10.97 -47.06
C ASP A 148 -7.30 9.73 -46.30
N LEU A 149 -8.09 9.17 -45.38
CA LEU A 149 -7.88 7.87 -44.73
C LEU A 149 -8.48 6.69 -45.54
N SER A 150 -9.11 6.93 -46.69
CA SER A 150 -9.93 5.93 -47.40
C SER A 150 -9.17 4.87 -48.23
N GLY A 151 -7.85 4.74 -48.02
CA GLY A 151 -7.04 3.71 -48.68
C GLY A 151 -7.02 2.36 -47.97
N SER A 152 -7.13 2.33 -46.65
CA SER A 152 -7.31 1.16 -45.80
C SER A 152 -7.51 1.71 -44.40
N ALA A 153 -8.61 1.37 -43.70
CA ALA A 153 -8.55 1.44 -42.25
C ALA A 153 -7.39 0.53 -41.83
N GLY A 154 -6.51 1.02 -40.95
CA GLY A 154 -5.49 0.16 -40.35
C GLY A 154 -6.16 -1.10 -39.80
N SER A 155 -5.50 -2.25 -39.92
CA SER A 155 -5.89 -3.41 -39.12
C SER A 155 -5.60 -3.14 -37.65
N ASP A 156 -6.28 -3.84 -36.75
CA ASP A 156 -6.01 -3.75 -35.31
C ASP A 156 -4.50 -3.93 -35.04
N GLY A 157 -3.92 -3.00 -34.26
CA GLY A 157 -2.49 -2.98 -33.93
C GLY A 157 -1.60 -2.15 -34.87
N ASN A 158 -2.11 -1.61 -35.97
CA ASN A 158 -1.34 -0.72 -36.85
C ASN A 158 -1.48 0.75 -36.44
N PHE A 159 -0.40 1.51 -36.61
CA PHE A 159 -0.37 2.95 -36.38
C PHE A 159 -0.12 3.68 -37.69
N LEU A 160 -0.81 4.81 -37.89
CA LEU A 160 -0.57 5.67 -39.04
C LEU A 160 0.67 6.51 -38.76
N THR A 161 1.78 6.17 -39.41
CA THR A 161 3.02 6.95 -39.34
C THR A 161 3.19 7.77 -40.59
N THR A 162 3.77 8.95 -40.50
CA THR A 162 4.14 9.77 -41.67
C THR A 162 5.56 10.27 -41.49
N ASP A 163 6.38 10.14 -42.52
CA ASP A 163 7.73 10.72 -42.61
C ASP A 163 7.73 12.13 -43.24
N GLY A 164 6.53 12.70 -43.47
CA GLY A 164 6.33 13.95 -44.20
C GLY A 164 6.10 13.77 -45.70
N SER A 165 6.24 12.56 -46.24
CA SER A 165 6.03 12.25 -47.67
C SER A 165 4.64 11.68 -47.93
N SER A 166 4.20 10.70 -47.14
CA SER A 166 2.85 10.13 -47.16
C SER A 166 2.58 9.35 -45.87
N PRO A 167 1.35 9.36 -45.34
CA PRO A 167 1.00 8.53 -44.20
C PRO A 167 0.90 7.05 -44.64
N GLU A 168 1.64 6.18 -43.95
CA GLU A 168 1.60 4.73 -44.12
C GLU A 168 1.17 4.07 -42.81
N TRP A 169 0.29 3.06 -42.92
CA TRP A 169 -0.01 2.18 -41.80
C TRP A 169 1.17 1.25 -41.58
N THR A 170 1.90 1.47 -40.50
CA THR A 170 3.00 0.58 -40.11
C THR A 170 2.55 -0.25 -38.92
N THR A 171 2.86 -1.54 -38.98
CA THR A 171 2.96 -2.33 -37.76
C THR A 171 4.25 -1.89 -37.08
N PRO A 172 4.24 -1.45 -35.82
CA PRO A 172 5.47 -1.12 -35.11
C PRO A 172 6.41 -2.33 -35.21
N PRO A 173 7.65 -2.16 -35.69
CA PRO A 173 8.61 -3.25 -35.64
C PRO A 173 8.86 -3.59 -34.17
N GLY A 174 8.43 -4.79 -33.74
CA GLY A 174 8.49 -5.23 -32.35
C GLY A 174 7.24 -4.88 -31.54
N GLY A 175 6.07 -5.38 -31.94
CA GLY A 175 4.87 -5.27 -31.11
C GLY A 175 5.08 -5.99 -29.77
N ILE A 176 4.58 -5.43 -28.67
CA ILE A 176 4.56 -6.14 -27.39
C ILE A 176 3.33 -7.05 -27.42
N ASP A 177 3.55 -8.35 -27.46
CA ASP A 177 2.50 -9.34 -27.23
C ASP A 177 2.41 -9.63 -25.73
N MET A 178 1.19 -9.83 -25.24
CA MET A 178 0.92 -10.11 -23.83
C MET A 178 0.21 -11.45 -23.72
N GLN A 179 0.83 -12.37 -23.00
CA GLN A 179 0.25 -13.67 -22.65
C GLN A 179 -0.27 -13.65 -21.22
N TYR A 180 -1.42 -14.26 -20.97
CA TYR A 180 -2.03 -14.38 -19.64
C TYR A 180 -2.19 -15.85 -19.26
N ASP A 181 -1.71 -16.19 -18.08
CA ASP A 181 -1.88 -17.52 -17.48
C ASP A 181 -2.42 -17.38 -16.05
N GLU A 182 -3.38 -18.23 -15.69
CA GLU A 182 -3.93 -18.34 -14.34
C GLU A 182 -3.74 -19.77 -13.82
N TYR A 183 -3.18 -19.87 -12.62
CA TYR A 183 -2.88 -21.12 -11.96
C TYR A 183 -3.75 -21.25 -10.71
N THR A 184 -4.71 -22.18 -10.79
CA THR A 184 -5.55 -22.64 -9.66
C THR A 184 -5.05 -23.97 -9.08
N SER A 185 -3.91 -24.46 -9.56
CA SER A 185 -3.21 -25.62 -9.02
C SER A 185 -1.70 -25.45 -9.20
N SER A 186 -0.93 -26.07 -8.32
CA SER A 186 0.54 -25.99 -8.36
C SER A 186 1.11 -26.61 -9.64
N GLY A 187 2.21 -26.05 -10.16
CA GLY A 187 2.78 -26.46 -11.44
C GLY A 187 4.07 -25.73 -11.80
N THR A 188 4.31 -25.57 -13.09
CA THR A 188 5.50 -24.89 -13.63
C THR A 188 5.09 -24.00 -14.80
N LYS A 189 5.61 -22.77 -14.84
CA LYS A 189 5.52 -21.88 -15.99
C LYS A 189 6.81 -21.98 -16.80
N THR A 190 6.70 -22.50 -18.02
CA THR A 190 7.83 -22.53 -18.97
C THR A 190 7.73 -21.32 -19.91
N PHE A 191 8.81 -20.54 -20.01
CA PHE A 191 8.91 -19.42 -20.94
C PHE A 191 9.53 -19.90 -22.27
N TYR A 192 8.78 -19.77 -23.37
CA TYR A 192 9.20 -20.23 -24.70
C TYR A 192 9.96 -19.17 -25.52
N SER A 193 10.02 -17.95 -25.01
CA SER A 193 10.71 -16.79 -25.57
C SER A 193 11.23 -15.94 -24.43
N ASP A 194 12.30 -15.20 -24.65
CA ASP A 194 12.85 -14.26 -23.67
C ASP A 194 11.79 -13.17 -23.38
N PRO A 195 11.13 -13.18 -22.21
CA PRO A 195 10.18 -12.13 -21.87
C PRO A 195 10.91 -10.80 -21.69
N LEU A 196 10.23 -9.69 -21.97
CA LEU A 196 10.72 -8.37 -21.61
C LEU A 196 10.59 -8.17 -20.09
N PHE A 197 9.40 -8.46 -19.57
CA PHE A 197 9.10 -8.55 -18.15
C PHE A 197 7.84 -9.40 -17.95
N VAL A 198 7.62 -9.86 -16.72
CA VAL A 198 6.36 -10.45 -16.28
C VAL A 198 5.76 -9.60 -15.17
N ILE A 199 4.44 -9.53 -15.14
CA ILE A 199 3.70 -9.10 -13.95
C ILE A 199 3.14 -10.37 -13.32
N VAL A 200 3.35 -10.54 -12.02
CA VAL A 200 2.84 -11.69 -11.27
C VAL A 200 1.95 -11.17 -10.15
N ASP A 201 0.73 -11.70 -10.08
CA ASP A 201 -0.24 -11.45 -9.01
C ASP A 201 -0.46 -12.76 -8.25
N ILE A 202 -0.07 -12.79 -6.97
CA ILE A 202 -0.05 -13.98 -6.13
C ILE A 202 -1.02 -13.75 -4.97
N ILE A 203 -1.94 -14.68 -4.75
CA ILE A 203 -2.91 -14.64 -3.65
C ILE A 203 -2.78 -15.94 -2.85
N GLY A 204 -2.48 -15.82 -1.55
CA GLY A 204 -2.47 -16.94 -0.62
C GLY A 204 -3.87 -17.52 -0.41
N ALA A 205 -3.96 -18.74 0.11
CA ALA A 205 -5.26 -19.34 0.44
C ALA A 205 -5.86 -18.71 1.71
N GLY A 206 -7.18 -18.80 1.87
CA GLY A 206 -7.88 -18.41 3.11
C GLY A 206 -7.72 -19.47 4.20
N GLY A 207 -7.78 -19.05 5.45
CA GLY A 207 -7.91 -19.97 6.60
C GLY A 207 -9.34 -20.48 6.78
N GLY A 208 -9.49 -21.62 7.43
CA GLY A 208 -10.79 -22.18 7.81
C GLY A 208 -11.38 -21.51 9.06
N GLY A 209 -12.70 -21.56 9.20
CA GLY A 209 -13.40 -21.12 10.40
C GLY A 209 -13.23 -22.08 11.58
N GLY A 210 -13.22 -21.56 12.81
CA GLY A 210 -13.20 -22.34 14.04
C GLY A 210 -14.58 -22.60 14.63
N THR A 211 -14.66 -23.49 15.62
CA THR A 211 -15.93 -23.92 16.23
C THR A 211 -16.20 -23.38 17.64
N ASP A 212 -15.21 -23.32 18.54
CA ASP A 212 -15.45 -22.77 19.88
C ASP A 212 -15.38 -21.23 19.87
N TYR A 213 -16.45 -20.56 20.28
CA TYR A 213 -16.63 -19.09 20.12
C TYR A 213 -16.50 -18.58 18.65
N ALA A 214 -16.57 -19.49 17.69
CA ALA A 214 -16.81 -19.30 16.26
C ALA A 214 -16.05 -18.15 15.59
N GLY A 215 -14.72 -18.12 15.73
CA GLY A 215 -13.87 -17.21 14.96
C GLY A 215 -13.86 -17.58 13.47
N GLY A 216 -14.09 -16.61 12.58
CA GLY A 216 -13.88 -16.82 11.14
C GLY A 216 -12.39 -16.95 10.79
N GLY A 217 -12.08 -17.63 9.69
CA GLY A 217 -10.72 -17.72 9.16
C GLY A 217 -10.28 -16.42 8.47
N GLY A 218 -8.99 -16.10 8.50
CA GLY A 218 -8.44 -14.94 7.82
C GLY A 218 -8.37 -15.12 6.31
N GLY A 219 -8.47 -14.03 5.55
CA GLY A 219 -8.22 -14.03 4.11
C GLY A 219 -6.73 -14.20 3.77
N GLY A 220 -6.44 -14.73 2.58
CA GLY A 220 -5.08 -14.84 2.06
C GLY A 220 -4.44 -13.48 1.74
N ALA A 221 -3.11 -13.40 1.82
CA ALA A 221 -2.38 -12.19 1.44
C ALA A 221 -2.27 -12.05 -0.09
N ARG A 222 -2.03 -10.83 -0.58
CA ARG A 222 -1.77 -10.57 -2.00
C ARG A 222 -0.41 -9.90 -2.22
N ILE A 223 0.37 -10.41 -3.18
CA ILE A 223 1.54 -9.72 -3.74
C ILE A 223 1.28 -9.43 -5.21
N THR A 224 1.65 -8.24 -5.69
CA THR A 224 1.87 -7.99 -7.11
C THR A 224 3.29 -7.50 -7.34
N VAL A 225 4.00 -8.14 -8.27
CA VAL A 225 5.40 -7.83 -8.58
C VAL A 225 5.61 -7.79 -10.09
N THR A 226 6.49 -6.89 -10.52
CA THR A 226 6.99 -6.85 -11.90
C THR A 226 8.42 -7.37 -11.89
N ILE A 227 8.69 -8.44 -12.63
CA ILE A 227 10.01 -9.09 -12.69
C ILE A 227 10.59 -8.88 -14.09
N PRO A 228 11.78 -8.26 -14.23
CA PRO A 228 12.48 -8.18 -15.50
C PRO A 228 12.71 -9.58 -16.09
N GLY A 229 12.56 -9.72 -17.40
CA GLY A 229 12.68 -11.05 -18.02
C GLY A 229 14.06 -11.68 -17.92
N GLU A 230 15.10 -10.86 -17.72
CA GLU A 230 16.47 -11.30 -17.48
C GLU A 230 16.71 -11.92 -16.09
N GLU A 231 15.79 -11.70 -15.15
CA GLU A 231 15.81 -12.31 -13.81
C GLU A 231 15.07 -13.66 -13.76
N LEU A 232 14.31 -13.97 -14.81
CA LEU A 232 13.54 -15.22 -14.88
C LEU A 232 14.39 -16.37 -15.39
N SER A 233 14.16 -17.54 -14.82
CA SER A 233 14.62 -18.80 -15.38
C SER A 233 13.70 -19.27 -16.51
N THR A 234 14.15 -20.30 -17.25
CA THR A 234 13.32 -20.91 -18.30
C THR A 234 12.05 -21.55 -17.74
N ASP A 235 12.12 -22.10 -16.53
CA ASP A 235 11.04 -22.81 -15.85
C ASP A 235 10.86 -22.27 -14.43
N GLU A 236 9.78 -21.52 -14.21
CA GLU A 236 9.44 -20.99 -12.88
C GLU A 236 8.45 -21.91 -12.16
N SER A 237 8.72 -22.22 -10.89
CA SER A 237 7.81 -23.02 -10.07
C SER A 237 6.61 -22.19 -9.64
N ILE A 238 5.41 -22.78 -9.76
CA ILE A 238 4.17 -22.19 -9.28
C ILE A 238 3.66 -23.04 -8.11
N THR A 239 3.46 -22.41 -6.96
CA THR A 239 2.76 -23.02 -5.82
C THR A 239 1.43 -22.33 -5.63
N VAL A 240 0.36 -23.12 -5.55
CA VAL A 240 -0.98 -22.64 -5.19
C VAL A 240 -1.33 -23.24 -3.83
N GLY A 241 -1.53 -22.38 -2.84
CA GLY A 241 -1.92 -22.79 -1.50
C GLY A 241 -3.33 -23.38 -1.50
N ALA A 242 -3.52 -24.47 -0.76
CA ALA A 242 -4.84 -25.00 -0.46
C ALA A 242 -5.51 -24.18 0.65
N GLY A 243 -6.83 -24.04 0.59
CA GLY A 243 -7.64 -23.51 1.67
C GLY A 243 -7.43 -24.25 2.99
N GLY A 244 -7.53 -23.54 4.11
CA GLY A 244 -7.53 -24.16 5.43
C GLY A 244 -8.86 -24.88 5.68
N GLU A 245 -8.81 -26.11 6.19
CA GLU A 245 -10.01 -26.87 6.57
C GLU A 245 -10.74 -26.17 7.71
N GLY A 246 -12.06 -26.09 7.66
CA GLY A 246 -12.89 -25.68 8.79
C GLY A 246 -12.80 -26.69 9.94
N ALA A 247 -13.04 -26.23 11.18
CA ALA A 247 -13.10 -27.14 12.32
C ALA A 247 -14.36 -28.04 12.27
N GLU A 248 -14.22 -29.31 12.67
CA GLU A 248 -15.27 -30.34 12.60
C GLU A 248 -16.36 -30.17 13.67
N ASP A 249 -17.58 -30.65 13.37
CA ASP A 249 -18.76 -30.67 14.26
C ASP A 249 -18.45 -31.07 15.70
N GLY A 250 -18.78 -30.17 16.63
CA GLY A 250 -18.69 -30.42 18.07
C GLY A 250 -17.26 -30.59 18.60
N SER A 251 -16.25 -30.22 17.80
CA SER A 251 -14.89 -30.02 18.28
C SER A 251 -14.75 -28.63 18.92
N ASN A 252 -13.76 -28.46 19.80
CA ASN A 252 -13.33 -27.14 20.26
C ASN A 252 -12.02 -26.78 19.54
N ASP A 253 -11.94 -27.13 18.25
CA ASP A 253 -10.71 -27.01 17.48
C ASP A 253 -10.73 -25.70 16.69
N SER A 254 -9.53 -25.17 16.46
CA SER A 254 -9.34 -24.04 15.55
C SER A 254 -9.41 -24.53 14.11
N GLY A 255 -9.86 -23.67 13.20
CA GLY A 255 -9.74 -23.91 11.76
C GLY A 255 -8.27 -24.06 11.33
N GLY A 256 -8.05 -24.72 10.22
CA GLY A 256 -6.74 -24.86 9.60
C GLY A 256 -6.24 -23.55 9.00
N ASP A 257 -4.92 -23.33 9.05
CA ASP A 257 -4.27 -22.24 8.31
C ASP A 257 -4.34 -22.52 6.80
N GLY A 258 -4.57 -21.46 6.01
CA GLY A 258 -4.44 -21.50 4.56
C GLY A 258 -2.99 -21.68 4.12
N GLY A 259 -2.80 -22.48 3.07
CA GLY A 259 -1.50 -22.64 2.41
C GLY A 259 -1.03 -21.35 1.74
N TYR A 260 0.29 -21.18 1.67
CA TYR A 260 0.90 -20.09 0.90
C TYR A 260 0.81 -20.36 -0.61
N SER A 261 0.75 -19.29 -1.39
CA SER A 261 0.93 -19.34 -2.85
C SER A 261 2.26 -18.68 -3.22
N ALA A 262 2.89 -19.10 -4.32
CA ALA A 262 4.20 -18.60 -4.72
C ALA A 262 4.47 -18.67 -6.23
N PHE A 263 5.31 -17.75 -6.69
CA PHE A 263 5.96 -17.76 -8.00
C PHE A 263 7.47 -17.71 -7.79
N GLY A 264 8.18 -18.80 -8.08
CA GLY A 264 9.57 -18.95 -7.67
C GLY A 264 9.72 -18.77 -6.16
N ASP A 265 10.60 -17.85 -5.75
CA ASP A 265 10.86 -17.51 -4.35
C ASP A 265 9.93 -16.41 -3.79
N ILE A 266 9.03 -15.85 -4.61
CA ILE A 266 8.10 -14.79 -4.20
C ILE A 266 6.84 -15.43 -3.63
N VAL A 267 6.58 -15.19 -2.34
CA VAL A 267 5.56 -15.93 -1.57
C VAL A 267 4.49 -14.99 -1.03
N ALA A 268 3.22 -15.31 -1.30
CA ALA A 268 2.06 -14.74 -0.62
C ALA A 268 1.57 -15.71 0.48
N PRO A 269 1.62 -15.33 1.77
CA PRO A 269 1.16 -16.20 2.85
C PRO A 269 -0.36 -16.40 2.78
N GLY A 270 -0.81 -17.58 3.19
CA GLY A 270 -2.23 -17.85 3.44
C GLY A 270 -2.73 -17.18 4.72
N GLY A 271 -4.05 -17.12 4.87
CA GLY A 271 -4.72 -16.63 6.07
C GLY A 271 -4.65 -17.65 7.21
N LYS A 272 -4.73 -17.16 8.45
CA LYS A 272 -4.78 -18.02 9.64
C LYS A 272 -6.17 -18.61 9.83
N GLY A 273 -6.23 -19.83 10.38
CA GLY A 273 -7.49 -20.39 10.82
C GLY A 273 -8.09 -19.59 11.99
N GLY A 274 -9.42 -19.60 12.10
CA GLY A 274 -10.12 -19.01 13.25
C GLY A 274 -9.97 -19.89 14.50
N GLY A 275 -9.81 -19.29 15.68
CA GLY A 275 -9.60 -20.03 16.93
C GLY A 275 -10.53 -19.60 18.06
N ASP A 276 -10.36 -20.23 19.22
CA ASP A 276 -11.22 -20.06 20.40
C ASP A 276 -11.26 -18.60 20.87
N GLY A 277 -12.31 -17.89 20.47
CA GLY A 277 -12.55 -16.49 20.84
C GLY A 277 -11.70 -15.47 20.07
N PHE A 278 -11.05 -15.90 18.98
CA PHE A 278 -10.23 -15.03 18.12
C PHE A 278 -10.49 -15.33 16.65
N GLY A 279 -10.75 -14.29 15.87
CA GLY A 279 -10.74 -14.42 14.41
C GLY A 279 -9.33 -14.74 13.92
N GLY A 280 -9.22 -15.50 12.84
CA GLY A 280 -7.95 -15.78 12.20
C GLY A 280 -7.34 -14.49 11.66
N ASP A 281 -6.06 -14.25 11.95
CA ASP A 281 -5.33 -13.14 11.32
C ASP A 281 -5.25 -13.34 9.80
N GLY A 282 -5.36 -12.24 9.06
CA GLY A 282 -5.09 -12.26 7.62
C GLY A 282 -3.65 -12.67 7.30
N GLY A 283 -3.44 -13.19 6.10
CA GLY A 283 -2.09 -13.49 5.62
C GLY A 283 -1.25 -12.21 5.63
N ARG A 284 -0.18 -12.19 6.43
CA ARG A 284 0.63 -11.00 6.66
C ARG A 284 2.04 -11.15 6.15
N PHE A 285 2.49 -10.17 5.37
CA PHE A 285 3.89 -10.04 5.02
C PHE A 285 4.71 -9.68 6.26
N ILE A 286 5.62 -10.57 6.62
CA ILE A 286 6.70 -10.25 7.55
C ILE A 286 7.70 -9.43 6.73
N GLU A 287 7.39 -8.17 6.47
CA GLU A 287 8.44 -7.26 6.01
C GLU A 287 9.45 -7.14 7.16
N THR A 288 10.70 -7.44 6.81
CA THR A 288 11.89 -7.31 7.66
C THR A 288 11.89 -5.99 8.40
N GLY A 289 11.44 -5.99 9.67
CA GLY A 289 11.67 -4.90 10.62
C GLY A 289 10.42 -4.27 11.25
N GLY A 290 9.22 -4.48 10.70
CA GLY A 290 8.00 -3.86 11.21
C GLY A 290 7.09 -4.85 11.94
N PHE A 291 7.24 -4.99 13.26
CA PHE A 291 6.19 -5.56 14.10
C PHE A 291 4.98 -4.64 14.06
N GLY A 292 4.10 -4.77 13.07
CA GLY A 292 2.72 -4.37 13.37
C GLY A 292 2.24 -5.37 14.40
N GLU A 293 1.68 -4.85 15.46
CA GLU A 293 1.16 -5.63 16.54
C GLU A 293 0.08 -6.55 15.98
N GLY A 294 0.18 -7.86 16.23
CA GLY A 294 -1.01 -8.71 16.12
C GLY A 294 -2.07 -8.05 16.99
N GLY A 295 -3.15 -7.58 16.38
CA GLY A 295 -4.15 -6.78 17.08
C GLY A 295 -4.58 -7.50 18.35
N THR A 296 -4.42 -6.82 19.47
CA THR A 296 -4.62 -7.39 20.80
C THR A 296 -6.06 -7.86 20.99
N SER A 297 -6.28 -9.17 20.92
CA SER A 297 -7.09 -10.05 21.79
C SER A 297 -8.45 -9.59 22.37
N ASN A 298 -9.11 -8.55 21.87
CA ASN A 298 -10.43 -8.15 22.39
C ASN A 298 -11.30 -7.32 21.44
N SER A 299 -10.89 -7.14 20.19
CA SER A 299 -11.72 -6.48 19.19
C SER A 299 -12.71 -7.50 18.62
N ARG A 300 -14.02 -7.20 18.72
CA ARG A 300 -15.10 -7.95 18.05
C ARG A 300 -15.01 -7.85 16.52
N ASN A 301 -14.24 -6.88 16.03
CA ASN A 301 -14.01 -6.67 14.61
C ASN A 301 -12.65 -7.26 14.24
N GLY A 302 -12.60 -8.02 13.14
CA GLY A 302 -11.34 -8.46 12.56
C GLY A 302 -10.46 -7.26 12.22
N ASN A 303 -9.14 -7.41 12.29
CA ASN A 303 -8.24 -6.34 11.88
C ASN A 303 -8.40 -6.07 10.39
N ASP A 304 -8.57 -4.80 10.02
CA ASP A 304 -8.52 -4.38 8.63
C ASP A 304 -7.14 -4.70 8.07
N GLY A 305 -7.10 -5.60 7.09
CA GLY A 305 -5.86 -5.99 6.47
C GLY A 305 -5.30 -4.88 5.57
N PHE A 306 -6.18 -4.02 5.03
CA PHE A 306 -5.97 -3.06 3.95
C PHE A 306 -5.21 -3.65 2.75
N TRP A 307 -3.89 -3.85 2.89
CA TRP A 307 -3.00 -4.53 1.94
C TRP A 307 -2.80 -6.03 2.19
N SER A 308 -3.17 -6.52 3.38
CA SER A 308 -3.22 -7.93 3.76
C SER A 308 -4.64 -8.48 3.70
N GLY A 309 -4.81 -9.80 3.73
CA GLY A 309 -6.13 -10.42 3.86
C GLY A 309 -6.86 -9.91 5.10
N GLY A 310 -8.18 -9.85 5.07
CA GLY A 310 -8.97 -9.40 6.21
C GLY A 310 -8.88 -10.40 7.35
N GLY A 311 -8.80 -9.92 8.59
CA GLY A 311 -8.93 -10.80 9.76
C GLY A 311 -10.36 -11.34 9.87
N GLY A 312 -10.52 -12.55 10.41
CA GLY A 312 -11.85 -13.10 10.69
C GLY A 312 -12.57 -12.31 11.81
N GLY A 313 -13.90 -12.32 11.77
CA GLY A 313 -14.72 -11.80 12.87
C GLY A 313 -14.73 -12.77 14.06
N SER A 314 -14.91 -12.25 15.29
CA SER A 314 -15.12 -13.07 16.49
C SER A 314 -16.33 -12.60 17.29
N ALA A 315 -17.13 -13.53 17.82
CA ALA A 315 -18.17 -13.22 18.79
C ALA A 315 -17.82 -13.83 20.15
N THR A 316 -17.36 -12.97 21.07
CA THR A 316 -16.95 -13.37 22.42
C THR A 316 -18.07 -13.27 23.46
N ASP A 317 -19.27 -12.80 23.10
CA ASP A 317 -20.39 -12.58 24.04
C ASP A 317 -21.72 -13.13 23.49
N SER A 318 -22.49 -13.80 24.35
CA SER A 318 -23.78 -14.42 24.04
C SER A 318 -24.90 -13.42 23.70
N ASN A 319 -24.63 -12.11 23.75
CA ASN A 319 -25.66 -11.08 23.91
C ASN A 319 -25.73 -9.97 22.86
N ASN A 320 -24.94 -9.95 21.77
CA ASN A 320 -25.31 -9.28 20.51
C ASN A 320 -24.13 -9.14 19.53
N ASP A 321 -24.51 -9.27 18.26
CA ASP A 321 -23.82 -8.96 17.01
C ASP A 321 -22.63 -9.86 16.68
N GLY A 322 -22.76 -10.65 15.60
CA GLY A 322 -21.66 -11.44 15.05
C GLY A 322 -20.50 -10.52 14.69
N GLY A 323 -19.28 -10.96 14.97
CA GLY A 323 -18.09 -10.18 14.65
C GLY A 323 -18.03 -9.91 13.15
N VAL A 324 -17.93 -8.63 12.77
CA VAL A 324 -17.71 -8.24 11.38
C VAL A 324 -16.25 -8.57 11.05
N PRO A 325 -15.96 -9.26 9.95
CA PRO A 325 -14.59 -9.47 9.54
C PRO A 325 -13.88 -8.15 9.23
N GLY A 326 -12.56 -8.17 9.23
CA GLY A 326 -11.77 -7.01 8.82
C GLY A 326 -11.97 -6.71 7.34
N ASP A 327 -12.03 -5.44 6.99
CA ASP A 327 -12.09 -5.03 5.60
C ASP A 327 -10.75 -5.33 4.92
N SER A 328 -10.81 -5.94 3.74
CA SER A 328 -9.66 -6.10 2.86
C SER A 328 -10.06 -5.84 1.42
N MET A 329 -9.15 -5.22 0.70
CA MET A 329 -9.29 -5.05 -0.74
C MET A 329 -9.01 -6.38 -1.49
N PHE A 330 -8.33 -7.36 -0.88
CA PHE A 330 -7.69 -8.44 -1.64
C PHE A 330 -8.13 -9.85 -1.30
N ALA A 331 -8.58 -10.11 -0.08
CA ALA A 331 -9.28 -11.35 0.28
C ALA A 331 -9.96 -11.09 1.61
N ALA A 332 -11.28 -11.25 1.67
CA ALA A 332 -12.02 -10.97 2.89
C ALA A 332 -11.83 -12.10 3.92
N GLY A 333 -11.76 -11.72 5.19
CA GLY A 333 -11.79 -12.68 6.30
C GLY A 333 -13.21 -13.17 6.58
N GLY A 334 -13.35 -14.41 7.02
CA GLY A 334 -14.62 -15.05 7.37
C GLY A 334 -15.38 -14.31 8.48
N GLY A 335 -16.70 -14.28 8.37
CA GLY A 335 -17.57 -13.79 9.45
C GLY A 335 -17.54 -14.71 10.67
N GLY A 336 -17.68 -14.14 11.86
CA GLY A 336 -17.82 -14.92 13.10
C GLY A 336 -19.28 -15.28 13.37
N SER A 337 -19.56 -16.47 13.93
CA SER A 337 -20.92 -16.82 14.39
C SER A 337 -21.22 -16.22 15.76
N THR A 338 -22.50 -16.02 16.05
CA THR A 338 -22.98 -15.70 17.40
C THR A 338 -23.31 -16.99 18.15
N GLY A 339 -23.21 -16.98 19.48
CA GLY A 339 -23.54 -18.15 20.29
C GLY A 339 -24.98 -18.66 20.07
N ASP A 340 -25.20 -19.90 20.52
CA ASP A 340 -26.34 -20.82 20.32
C ASP A 340 -27.79 -20.24 20.31
N THR A 341 -28.00 -19.01 20.79
CA THR A 341 -29.34 -18.41 20.95
C THR A 341 -29.70 -17.28 19.97
N VAL A 342 -28.80 -16.83 19.10
CA VAL A 342 -29.03 -15.65 18.24
C VAL A 342 -29.19 -16.06 16.77
N GLU A 343 -30.22 -15.54 16.09
CA GLU A 343 -30.58 -15.90 14.70
C GLU A 343 -29.71 -15.21 13.61
N SER A 344 -28.68 -14.46 14.01
CA SER A 344 -27.82 -13.68 13.09
C SER A 344 -26.34 -13.98 13.33
N GLY A 345 -25.73 -14.74 12.40
CA GLY A 345 -24.28 -14.81 12.25
C GLY A 345 -23.72 -13.51 11.67
N GLY A 346 -22.43 -13.27 11.84
CA GLY A 346 -21.73 -12.18 11.16
C GLY A 346 -21.72 -12.45 9.66
N GLU A 347 -22.14 -11.46 8.86
CA GLU A 347 -22.00 -11.53 7.41
C GLU A 347 -20.51 -11.55 7.06
N GLY A 348 -20.12 -12.44 6.15
CA GLY A 348 -18.82 -12.37 5.51
C GLY A 348 -18.73 -11.06 4.73
N ASN A 349 -17.61 -10.35 4.86
CA ASN A 349 -17.42 -9.15 4.06
C ASN A 349 -17.28 -9.55 2.58
N VAL A 350 -17.99 -8.81 1.73
CA VAL A 350 -17.81 -8.91 0.28
C VAL A 350 -16.53 -8.16 -0.06
N ALA A 351 -15.59 -8.84 -0.71
CA ALA A 351 -14.46 -8.14 -1.29
C ALA A 351 -15.01 -7.27 -2.43
N ASN A 352 -14.88 -5.95 -2.34
CA ASN A 352 -15.35 -5.03 -3.40
C ASN A 352 -14.56 -5.15 -4.73
N LEU A 353 -13.70 -6.16 -4.85
CA LEU A 353 -12.68 -6.35 -5.88
C LEU A 353 -12.72 -7.81 -6.39
N PRO A 354 -12.01 -8.16 -7.49
CA PRO A 354 -12.12 -9.48 -8.15
C PRO A 354 -11.45 -10.63 -7.37
N TYR A 355 -11.58 -10.62 -6.05
CA TYR A 355 -10.98 -11.57 -5.14
C TYR A 355 -12.05 -12.23 -4.27
N GLY A 356 -11.68 -13.30 -3.58
CA GLY A 356 -12.62 -14.16 -2.88
C GLY A 356 -13.34 -13.44 -1.75
N ASP A 357 -14.67 -13.51 -1.79
CA ASP A 357 -15.53 -13.14 -0.68
C ASP A 357 -15.31 -14.08 0.51
N ALA A 358 -15.54 -13.55 1.70
CA ALA A 358 -15.53 -14.31 2.92
C ALA A 358 -16.74 -15.26 3.02
N GLY A 359 -16.59 -16.34 3.78
CA GLY A 359 -17.70 -17.13 4.25
C GLY A 359 -18.49 -16.40 5.35
N ASP A 360 -19.82 -16.48 5.30
CA ASP A 360 -20.70 -16.03 6.37
C ASP A 360 -20.53 -16.90 7.62
N GLY A 361 -20.60 -16.28 8.80
CA GLY A 361 -20.68 -17.03 10.05
C GLY A 361 -22.01 -17.78 10.19
N GLY A 362 -21.97 -18.96 10.85
CA GLY A 362 -23.16 -19.77 11.12
C GLY A 362 -24.24 -19.02 11.89
N ARG A 363 -25.52 -19.35 11.65
CA ARG A 363 -26.67 -18.72 12.33
C ARG A 363 -27.25 -19.67 13.40
N GLY A 364 -26.84 -19.50 14.65
CA GLY A 364 -27.22 -20.36 15.78
C GLY A 364 -26.54 -21.74 15.75
N GLY A 365 -26.66 -22.53 16.82
CA GLY A 365 -25.94 -23.80 16.98
C GLY A 365 -26.52 -24.99 16.22
N TYR A 366 -26.99 -24.77 14.98
CA TYR A 366 -27.41 -25.86 14.07
C TYR A 366 -26.96 -25.65 12.62
N LEU A 367 -26.28 -24.55 12.29
CA LEU A 367 -25.87 -24.21 10.92
C LEU A 367 -24.38 -23.95 10.89
N GLY A 368 -23.64 -24.77 10.15
CA GLY A 368 -22.22 -24.55 9.87
C GLY A 368 -21.94 -23.18 9.25
N GLY A 369 -20.70 -22.72 9.35
CA GLY A 369 -20.20 -21.55 8.66
C GLY A 369 -20.09 -21.82 7.16
N ASP A 370 -20.25 -20.78 6.35
CA ASP A 370 -20.10 -20.92 4.90
C ASP A 370 -18.61 -20.97 4.52
N ASP A 371 -18.29 -21.68 3.45
CA ASP A 371 -16.95 -21.67 2.87
C ASP A 371 -16.60 -20.30 2.29
N GLY A 372 -15.33 -19.93 2.45
CA GLY A 372 -14.72 -18.82 1.73
C GLY A 372 -14.86 -18.99 0.22
N LYS A 373 -15.04 -17.89 -0.50
CA LYS A 373 -15.13 -17.90 -1.96
C LYS A 373 -13.74 -17.74 -2.56
N PHE A 374 -13.56 -18.37 -3.71
CA PHE A 374 -12.31 -18.30 -4.45
C PHE A 374 -12.10 -16.91 -5.10
N PRO A 375 -10.86 -16.38 -5.14
CA PRO A 375 -9.64 -16.89 -4.49
C PRO A 375 -9.39 -16.34 -3.07
N GLY A 376 -8.86 -17.18 -2.19
CA GLY A 376 -8.26 -16.76 -0.92
C GLY A 376 -9.21 -16.25 0.17
N GLY A 377 -10.53 -16.30 -0.01
CA GLY A 377 -11.51 -15.93 1.01
C GLY A 377 -11.44 -16.84 2.24
N GLY A 378 -11.55 -16.27 3.44
CA GLY A 378 -11.58 -17.03 4.69
C GLY A 378 -12.93 -17.70 4.94
N GLY A 379 -12.93 -18.88 5.57
CA GLY A 379 -14.15 -19.60 5.94
C GLY A 379 -14.86 -18.98 7.15
N GLY A 380 -16.19 -19.04 7.18
CA GLY A 380 -16.99 -18.53 8.29
C GLY A 380 -16.88 -19.40 9.54
N GLY A 381 -16.89 -18.79 10.73
CA GLY A 381 -16.95 -19.53 11.98
C GLY A 381 -18.37 -20.02 12.29
N SER A 382 -18.52 -21.14 12.99
CA SER A 382 -19.82 -21.60 13.54
C SER A 382 -19.61 -22.49 14.73
N THR A 383 -20.53 -22.50 15.69
CA THR A 383 -20.43 -23.39 16.87
C THR A 383 -20.53 -24.88 16.55
N ASP A 384 -20.93 -25.24 15.33
CA ASP A 384 -21.03 -26.62 14.89
C ASP A 384 -19.86 -26.95 13.96
N ASP A 385 -19.95 -26.57 12.68
CA ASP A 385 -18.94 -26.81 11.64
C ASP A 385 -18.38 -25.49 11.12
N GLY A 386 -17.07 -25.28 11.21
CA GLY A 386 -16.41 -24.16 10.53
C GLY A 386 -16.46 -24.31 9.01
N GLY A 387 -16.58 -23.21 8.29
CA GLY A 387 -16.45 -23.21 6.82
C GLY A 387 -14.99 -23.35 6.39
N ASP A 388 -14.76 -23.97 5.23
CA ASP A 388 -13.42 -24.09 4.66
C ASP A 388 -12.95 -22.74 4.10
N GLY A 389 -11.64 -22.48 4.18
CA GLY A 389 -11.00 -21.41 3.44
C GLY A 389 -10.93 -21.72 1.94
N ALA A 390 -10.89 -20.69 1.10
CA ALA A 390 -10.71 -20.90 -0.34
C ALA A 390 -9.24 -21.04 -0.74
N ASP A 391 -8.99 -21.83 -1.78
CA ASP A 391 -7.66 -21.94 -2.39
C ASP A 391 -7.11 -20.60 -2.89
N GLY A 392 -5.78 -20.49 -2.91
CA GLY A 392 -5.07 -19.35 -3.49
C GLY A 392 -5.08 -19.36 -5.02
N VAL A 393 -4.40 -18.37 -5.63
CA VAL A 393 -4.21 -18.31 -7.09
C VAL A 393 -2.91 -17.60 -7.43
N VAL A 394 -2.30 -17.97 -8.55
CA VAL A 394 -1.18 -17.23 -9.16
C VAL A 394 -1.56 -16.84 -10.59
N ARG A 395 -1.45 -15.56 -10.92
CA ARG A 395 -1.71 -15.03 -12.26
C ARG A 395 -0.44 -14.40 -12.81
N VAL A 396 -0.15 -14.68 -14.08
CA VAL A 396 1.07 -14.25 -14.76
C VAL A 396 0.70 -13.56 -16.06
N TRP A 397 1.11 -12.30 -16.22
CA TRP A 397 1.08 -11.58 -17.48
C TRP A 397 2.50 -11.50 -18.03
N THR A 398 2.76 -12.15 -19.16
CA THR A 398 4.08 -12.19 -19.80
C THR A 398 4.10 -11.24 -20.99
N PHE A 399 5.03 -10.29 -21.02
CA PHE A 399 5.18 -9.35 -22.13
C PHE A 399 6.39 -9.75 -22.97
N ILE A 400 6.19 -10.01 -24.26
CA ILE A 400 7.24 -10.48 -25.19
C ILE A 400 7.30 -9.55 -26.40
N THR A 401 8.47 -9.43 -27.01
CA THR A 401 8.62 -8.73 -28.29
C THR A 401 8.27 -9.67 -29.45
N SER A 402 7.29 -9.29 -30.28
CA SER A 402 6.83 -10.05 -31.45
C SER A 402 7.57 -9.76 -32.74
#